data_AF-A0A8C3F0C8-F1
#
_entry.id   AF-A0A8C3F0C8-F1
#
_cell.length_a   1.000
_cell.length_b   1.000
_cell.length_c   1.000
_cell.angle_alpha   90.00
_cell.angle_beta   90.00
_cell.angle_gamma   90.00
#
_symmetry.space_group_name_H-M   'P 1'
#
loop_
_entity.id
_entity.type
_entity.pdbx_description
1 polymer ?
#
loop_
_entity_poly.entity_id
_entity_poly.type
_entity_poly.pdbx_seq_one_letter_code
_entity_poly.pdbx_strand_id
1 'polypeptide(L)'
;PESREIQKAVEFKAEGNRCYKEKKFREAIGKYHRALLQLKGVQGRAGAGSPEQSPPGPGRRPLSEEQLRLVESTEVECYDSL
;
A
#
# COMPACT_ATOMS: atom_id res chain seq x y z
N PRO A 1 3.42 -13.23 -5.44
CA PRO A 1 3.89 -11.94 -6.02
C PRO A 1 3.32 -10.74 -5.25
N GLU A 2 2.01 -10.76 -4.91
CA GLU A 2 1.41 -9.67 -4.11
C GLU A 2 2.09 -9.46 -2.74
N SER A 3 2.46 -10.54 -2.04
CA SER A 3 3.15 -10.43 -0.74
C SER A 3 4.43 -9.58 -0.79
N ARG A 4 5.21 -9.66 -1.88
CA ARG A 4 6.43 -8.84 -2.03
C ARG A 4 6.12 -7.36 -2.24
N GLU A 5 5.01 -7.05 -2.89
CA GLU A 5 4.59 -5.67 -3.13
C GLU A 5 3.98 -5.04 -1.88
N ILE A 6 3.21 -5.81 -1.11
CA ILE A 6 2.72 -5.37 0.20
C ILE A 6 3.91 -5.11 1.13
N GLN A 7 4.92 -6.00 1.13
CA GLN A 7 6.13 -5.79 1.92
C GLN A 7 6.87 -4.50 1.53
N LYS A 8 6.98 -4.20 0.22
CA LYS A 8 7.56 -2.93 -0.25
C LYS A 8 6.78 -1.71 0.23
N ALA A 9 5.45 -1.78 0.28
CA ALA A 9 4.64 -0.70 0.83
C ALA A 9 4.94 -0.47 2.32
N VAL A 10 5.05 -1.56 3.10
CA VAL A 10 5.44 -1.51 4.52
C VAL A 10 6.82 -0.90 4.70
N GLU A 11 7.79 -1.25 3.85
CA GLU A 11 9.13 -0.66 3.85
C GLU A 11 9.10 0.85 3.56
N PHE A 12 8.33 1.29 2.55
CA PHE A 12 8.16 2.71 2.27
C PHE A 12 7.53 3.46 3.44
N LYS A 13 6.53 2.89 4.11
CA LYS A 13 5.95 3.46 5.33
C LYS A 13 7.03 3.59 6.42
N ALA A 14 7.82 2.54 6.67
CA ALA A 14 8.85 2.56 7.69
C ALA A 14 9.94 3.62 7.40
N GLU A 15 10.34 3.77 6.13
CA GLU A 15 11.23 4.84 5.71
C GLU A 15 10.60 6.23 5.87
N GLY A 16 9.31 6.38 5.55
CA GLY A 16 8.56 7.61 5.80
C GLY A 16 8.59 7.99 7.29
N ASN A 17 8.33 7.03 8.18
CA ASN A 17 8.40 7.23 9.63
C ASN A 17 9.79 7.65 10.10
N ARG A 18 10.86 7.09 9.51
CA ARG A 18 12.23 7.52 9.79
C ARG A 18 12.45 8.97 9.34
N CYS A 19 12.06 9.32 8.12
CA CYS A 19 12.17 10.68 7.59
C CYS A 19 11.38 11.68 8.43
N TYR A 20 10.18 11.31 8.88
CA TYR A 20 9.33 12.14 9.74
C TYR A 20 10.01 12.44 11.08
N LYS A 21 10.56 11.41 11.74
CA LYS A 21 11.33 11.56 13.00
C LYS A 21 12.57 12.46 12.82
N GLU A 22 13.20 12.40 11.65
CA GLU A 22 14.33 13.26 11.28
C GLU A 22 13.90 14.68 10.82
N LYS A 23 12.60 15.03 10.92
CA LYS A 23 12.01 16.30 10.45
C LYS A 23 12.17 16.55 8.94
N LYS A 24 12.45 15.52 8.15
CA LYS A 24 12.50 15.56 6.68
C LYS A 24 11.10 15.37 6.10
N PHE A 25 10.18 16.28 6.42
CA PHE A 25 8.74 16.12 6.13
C PHE A 25 8.43 15.90 4.65
N ARG A 26 9.10 16.62 3.74
CA ARG A 26 8.91 16.44 2.29
C ARG A 26 9.31 15.04 1.82
N GLU A 27 10.39 14.49 2.40
CA GLU A 27 10.84 13.13 2.10
C GLU A 27 9.86 12.10 2.69
N ALA A 28 9.40 12.32 3.92
CA ALA A 28 8.39 11.49 4.59
C ALA A 28 7.09 11.38 3.77
N ILE A 29 6.51 12.51 3.38
CA ILE A 29 5.32 12.59 2.52
C ILE A 29 5.53 11.81 1.22
N GLY A 30 6.69 12.01 0.58
CA GLY A 30 7.04 11.29 -0.64
C GLY A 30 7.21 9.77 -0.46
N LYS A 31 7.51 9.29 0.74
CA LYS A 31 7.60 7.85 1.06
C LYS A 31 6.22 7.28 1.36
N TYR A 32 5.38 7.98 2.14
CA TYR A 32 3.99 7.57 2.39
C TYR A 32 3.19 7.47 1.10
N HIS A 33 3.31 8.43 0.18
CA HIS A 33 2.67 8.33 -1.13
C HIS A 33 3.14 7.13 -1.95
N ARG A 34 4.44 6.79 -1.91
CA ARG A 34 4.96 5.59 -2.61
C ARG A 34 4.39 4.31 -2.02
N ALA A 35 4.22 4.24 -0.70
CA ALA A 35 3.55 3.11 -0.06
C ALA A 35 2.11 2.95 -0.57
N LEU A 36 1.33 4.04 -0.59
CA LEU A 36 -0.05 4.04 -1.08
C LEU A 36 -0.16 3.64 -2.56
N LEU A 37 0.72 4.17 -3.42
CA LEU A 37 0.75 3.80 -4.84
C LEU A 37 1.04 2.30 -5.04
N GLN A 38 1.93 1.73 -4.23
CA GLN A 38 2.26 0.32 -4.27
C GLN A 38 1.05 -0.54 -3.87
N LEU A 39 0.32 -0.17 -2.81
CA LEU A 39 -0.88 -0.88 -2.34
C LEU A 39 -2.04 -0.81 -3.36
N LYS A 40 -2.24 0.34 -4.00
CA LYS A 40 -3.24 0.50 -5.06
C LYS A 40 -2.97 -0.43 -6.25
N GLY A 41 -1.70 -0.61 -6.61
CA GLY A 41 -1.29 -1.59 -7.64
C GLY A 41 -1.63 -3.03 -7.26
N VAL A 42 -1.44 -3.39 -5.98
CA VAL A 42 -1.80 -4.71 -5.44
C VAL A 42 -3.32 -4.91 -5.48
N GLN A 43 -4.11 -3.95 -4.99
CA GLN A 43 -5.57 -4.04 -4.95
C GLN A 43 -6.19 -4.09 -6.36
N GLY A 44 -5.67 -3.30 -7.31
CA GLY A 44 -6.12 -3.33 -8.70
C GLY A 44 -5.90 -4.68 -9.36
N ARG A 45 -4.78 -5.35 -9.05
CA ARG A 45 -4.45 -6.69 -9.57
C ARG A 45 -5.13 -7.82 -8.81
N ALA A 46 -5.43 -7.65 -7.53
CA ALA A 46 -6.21 -8.61 -6.74
C ALA A 46 -7.72 -8.52 -7.02
N GLY A 47 -8.18 -7.43 -7.62
CA GLY A 47 -9.60 -7.15 -7.81
C GLY A 47 -10.34 -6.71 -6.55
N ALA A 48 -9.58 -6.20 -5.57
CA ALA A 48 -10.10 -5.61 -4.35
C ALA A 48 -10.45 -4.11 -4.50
N GLY A 49 -10.21 -3.51 -5.67
CA GLY A 49 -10.66 -2.15 -5.99
C GLY A 49 -12.15 -2.10 -6.35
N SER A 50 -12.76 -0.90 -6.25
CA SER A 50 -14.19 -0.67 -6.51
C SER A 50 -14.71 -1.44 -7.73
N PRO A 51 -15.89 -2.09 -7.63
CA PRO A 51 -16.42 -3.02 -8.65
C PRO A 51 -16.65 -2.38 -10.03
N GLU A 52 -16.54 -1.06 -10.15
CA GLU A 52 -16.80 -0.32 -11.39
C GLU A 52 -15.63 -0.28 -12.39
N GLN A 53 -14.40 -0.68 -12.02
CA GLN A 53 -13.23 -0.36 -12.87
C GLN A 53 -12.56 -1.51 -13.63
N SER A 54 -12.92 -2.79 -13.50
CA SER A 54 -12.39 -3.85 -14.39
C SER A 54 -13.16 -5.17 -14.30
N PRO A 55 -13.38 -5.88 -15.42
CA PRO A 55 -13.90 -7.25 -15.39
C PRO A 55 -12.91 -8.17 -14.66
N PRO A 56 -13.38 -9.22 -13.95
CA PRO A 56 -12.51 -10.21 -13.33
C PRO A 56 -11.79 -11.00 -14.42
N GLY A 57 -10.57 -10.58 -14.75
CA GLY A 57 -9.72 -11.28 -15.71
C GLY A 57 -9.11 -12.57 -15.12
N PRO A 58 -8.86 -13.60 -15.95
CA PRO A 58 -8.25 -14.85 -15.51
C PRO A 58 -6.80 -14.59 -15.07
N GLY A 59 -6.55 -14.61 -13.76
CA GLY A 59 -5.24 -14.26 -13.19
C GLY A 59 -5.32 -13.49 -11.87
N ARG A 60 -6.51 -13.00 -11.50
CA ARG A 60 -6.79 -12.43 -10.17
C ARG A 60 -6.74 -13.51 -9.10
N ARG A 61 -5.77 -13.42 -8.19
CA ARG A 61 -5.79 -14.18 -6.95
C ARG A 61 -6.28 -13.26 -5.83
N PRO A 62 -7.34 -13.66 -5.09
CA PRO A 62 -7.76 -12.89 -3.94
C PRO A 62 -6.63 -12.88 -2.90
N LEU A 63 -6.42 -11.71 -2.28
CA LEU A 63 -5.49 -11.56 -1.17
C LEU A 63 -5.98 -12.41 0.01
N SER A 64 -5.04 -12.98 0.77
CA SER A 64 -5.40 -13.61 2.04
C SER A 64 -5.88 -12.55 3.05
N GLU A 65 -6.63 -12.97 4.07
CA GLU A 65 -7.08 -12.04 5.11
C GLU A 65 -5.92 -11.32 5.82
N GLU A 66 -4.78 -11.99 6.02
CA GLU A 66 -3.60 -11.34 6.61
C GLU A 66 -3.08 -10.21 5.71
N GLN A 67 -3.10 -10.43 4.40
CA GLN A 67 -2.62 -9.47 3.41
C GLN A 67 -3.57 -8.29 3.33
N LEU A 68 -4.88 -8.54 3.37
CA LEU A 68 -5.90 -7.49 3.42
C LEU A 68 -5.72 -6.61 4.66
N ARG A 69 -5.57 -7.22 5.84
CA ARG A 69 -5.31 -6.48 7.08
C ARG A 69 -4.03 -5.65 7.00
N LEU A 70 -2.96 -6.21 6.43
CA LEU A 70 -1.69 -5.50 6.29
C LEU A 70 -1.78 -4.34 5.29
N VAL A 71 -2.52 -4.51 4.20
CA VAL A 71 -2.82 -3.44 3.24
C VAL A 71 -3.59 -2.33 3.93
N GLU A 72 -4.71 -2.66 4.57
CA GLU A 72 -5.59 -1.70 5.25
C GLU A 72 -4.84 -0.93 6.34
N SER A 73 -4.12 -1.63 7.23
CA SER A 73 -3.37 -0.98 8.30
C SER A 73 -2.31 -0.04 7.77
N THR A 74 -1.61 -0.45 6.71
CA THR A 74 -0.55 0.36 6.08
C THR A 74 -1.15 1.59 5.39
N GLU A 75 -2.30 1.47 4.74
CA GLU A 75 -3.01 2.61 4.14
C GLU A 75 -3.42 3.63 5.20
N VAL A 76 -4.09 3.18 6.27
CA VAL A 76 -4.54 4.05 7.37
C VAL A 76 -3.36 4.79 7.98
N GLU A 77 -2.29 4.08 8.35
CA GLU A 77 -1.09 4.70 8.92
C GLU A 77 -0.42 5.71 7.98
N CYS A 78 -0.42 5.46 6.66
CA CYS A 78 0.13 6.40 5.69
C CYS A 78 -0.75 7.64 5.54
N TYR A 79 -2.07 7.51 5.50
CA TYR A 79 -2.99 8.65 5.43
C TYR A 79 -2.94 9.51 6.69
N ASP A 80 -2.84 8.91 7.88
CA ASP A 80 -2.69 9.63 9.14
C ASP A 80 -1.37 10.43 9.21
N SER A 81 -0.37 10.05 8.42
CA SER A 81 0.98 10.63 8.45
C SER A 81 1.27 11.61 7.30
N LEU A 82 0.30 11.87 6.40
CA LEU A 82 0.40 12.82 5.28
C LEU A 82 0.03 14.24 5.70
#